data_AF-A0A8T5RC14-F1
#
_entry.id   AF-A0A8T5RC14-F1
#
_cell.length_a   1.000
_cell.length_b   1.000
_cell.length_c   1.000
_cell.angle_alpha   90.00
_cell.angle_beta   90.00
_cell.angle_gamma   90.00
#
_symmetry.space_group_name_H-M   'P 1'
#
loop_
_entity.id
_entity.type
_entity.pdbx_description
1 polymer ?
#
loop_
_entity_poly.entity_id
_entity_poly.type
_entity_poly.pdbx_seq_one_letter_code
_entity_poly.pdbx_strand_id
1 'polypeptide(L)' 'MILQYTFSPFHWIYMLVGGIVLLVVSLLIAKYMHKDAIKRGIKNSEFWLIIGFFLNVIGLLLYIFVRKNYEERP' A
#
# COMPACT_ATOMS: atom_id res chain seq x y z
N MET A 1 -20.62 -33.72 5.71
CA MET A 1 -21.09 -32.36 6.06
C MET A 1 -20.41 -31.39 5.12
N ILE A 2 -21.08 -31.04 4.01
CA ILE A 2 -20.54 -30.09 3.04
C ILE A 2 -20.88 -28.71 3.59
N LEU A 3 -19.87 -27.92 3.97
CA LEU A 3 -20.04 -26.53 4.36
C LEU A 3 -20.65 -25.79 3.17
N GLN A 4 -21.96 -25.56 3.22
CA GLN A 4 -22.63 -24.67 2.27
C GLN A 4 -22.16 -23.25 2.61
N TYR A 5 -21.08 -22.82 1.97
CA TYR A 5 -20.75 -21.40 1.79
C TYR A 5 -21.85 -20.81 0.91
N THR A 6 -23.03 -20.57 1.49
CA THR A 6 -24.07 -19.80 0.82
C THR A 6 -23.52 -18.39 0.69
N PHE A 7 -23.12 -18.02 -0.54
CA PHE A 7 -22.79 -16.67 -0.97
C PHE A 7 -24.02 -15.76 -0.78
N SER A 8 -24.37 -15.48 0.47
CA SER A 8 -25.44 -14.57 0.83
C SER A 8 -25.09 -13.17 0.34
N PRO A 9 -26.08 -12.34 -0.06
CA PRO A 9 -25.84 -10.95 -0.47
C PRO A 9 -24.97 -10.15 0.50
N PHE A 10 -25.02 -10.46 1.80
CA PHE A 10 -24.16 -9.84 2.82
C PHE A 10 -22.66 -10.11 2.61
N HIS A 11 -22.27 -11.27 2.08
CA HIS A 11 -20.87 -11.58 1.76
C HIS A 11 -20.35 -10.72 0.61
N TRP A 12 -21.20 -10.44 -0.39
CA TRP A 12 -20.84 -9.56 -1.51
C TRP A 12 -20.63 -8.13 -1.03
N ILE A 13 -21.50 -7.64 -0.14
CA ILE A 13 -21.35 -6.31 0.48
C ILE A 13 -20.05 -6.26 1.28
N TYR A 14 -19.77 -7.28 2.10
CA TYR A 14 -18.53 -7.35 2.89
C TYR A 14 -17.28 -7.37 2.01
N MET A 15 -17.27 -8.16 0.93
CA MET A 15 -16.16 -8.19 -0.03
C MET A 15 -15.97 -6.84 -0.73
N LEU A 16 -17.05 -6.16 -1.12
CA LEU A 16 -17.00 -4.87 -1.81
C LEU A 16 -16.46 -3.78 -0.87
N VAL A 17 -17.00 -3.70 0.35
CA VAL A 17 -16.53 -2.76 1.38
C VAL A 17 -15.07 -3.05 1.75
N GLY A 18 -14.72 -4.31 1.99
CA GLY A 18 -13.35 -4.74 2.29
C GLY A 18 -12.38 -4.38 1.16
N GLY A 19 -12.79 -4.61 -0.10
CA GLY A 19 -12.01 -4.23 -1.29
C GLY A 19 -11.80 -2.73 -1.40
N ILE A 20 -12.83 -1.91 -1.18
CA ILE A 20 -12.70 -0.44 -1.17
C ILE A 20 -11.75 0.01 -0.06
N VAL A 21 -11.91 -0.52 1.16
CA VAL A 21 -11.04 -0.16 2.29
C VAL A 21 -9.60 -0.51 1.98
N LEU A 22 -9.32 -1.71 1.46
CA LEU A 22 -7.98 -2.11 1.06
C LEU A 22 -7.40 -1.16 0.00
N LEU A 23 -8.18 -0.85 -1.04
CA LEU A 23 -7.74 0.03 -2.13
C LEU A 23 -7.43 1.46 -1.63
N VAL A 24 -8.28 2.01 -0.77
CA VAL A 24 -8.06 3.33 -0.14
C VAL A 24 -6.80 3.31 0.71
N VAL A 25 -6.60 2.26 1.53
CA VAL A 25 -5.39 2.10 2.34
C VAL A 25 -4.15 2.00 1.46
N SER A 26 -4.19 1.22 0.38
CA SER A 26 -3.08 1.13 -0.59
C SER A 26 -2.71 2.48 -1.18
N LEU A 27 -3.72 3.27 -1.58
CA LEU A 27 -3.51 4.62 -2.12
C LEU A 27 -2.91 5.57 -1.09
N LEU A 28 -3.36 5.51 0.17
CA LEU A 28 -2.81 6.34 1.25
C LEU A 28 -1.34 6.00 1.51
N ILE A 29 -1.00 4.71 1.55
CA ILE A 29 0.38 4.23 1.72
C ILE A 29 1.26 4.70 0.56
N ALA A 30 0.84 4.46 -0.68
CA ALA A 30 1.57 4.87 -1.89
C ALA A 30 1.79 6.39 -1.91
N LYS A 31 0.76 7.17 -1.60
CA LYS A 31 0.83 8.64 -1.52
C LYS A 31 1.79 9.10 -0.43
N TYR A 32 1.77 8.48 0.74
CA TYR A 32 2.69 8.78 1.83
C TYR A 32 4.15 8.54 1.41
N MET A 33 4.44 7.35 0.87
CA MET A 33 5.79 6.96 0.44
C MET A 33 6.31 7.88 -0.66
N HIS A 34 5.49 8.18 -1.67
CA HIS A 34 5.86 9.06 -2.76
C HIS A 34 6.14 10.49 -2.28
N LYS A 35 5.25 11.05 -1.45
CA LYS A 35 5.43 12.41 -0.90
C LYS A 35 6.66 12.50 -0.01
N ASP A 36 6.94 11.48 0.77
CA ASP A 36 8.14 11.42 1.60
C ASP A 36 9.41 11.27 0.75
N ALA A 37 9.36 10.48 -0.32
CA ALA A 37 10.47 10.31 -1.25
C ALA A 37 10.82 11.59 -2.00
N ILE A 38 9.81 12.37 -2.42
CA ILE A 38 10.00 13.69 -3.03
C ILE A 38 10.67 14.66 -2.04
N LYS A 39 10.20 14.69 -0.79
CA LYS A 39 10.78 15.55 0.26
C LYS A 39 12.26 15.25 0.51
N ARG A 40 12.66 14.00 0.30
CA ARG A 40 14.04 13.50 0.44
C ARG A 40 14.89 13.64 -0.83
N GLY A 41 14.36 14.24 -1.90
CA GLY A 41 15.10 14.44 -3.15
C GLY A 41 15.41 13.16 -3.94
N ILE A 42 14.68 12.07 -3.69
CA ILE A 42 14.90 10.80 -4.38
C ILE A 42 14.47 10.97 -5.85
N LYS A 43 15.43 10.96 -6.79
CA LYS A 43 15.18 11.09 -8.25
C LYS A 43 14.09 10.13 -8.75
N ASN A 44 14.08 8.90 -8.25
CA ASN A 44 13.16 7.84 -8.67
C ASN A 44 11.95 7.68 -7.73
N SER A 45 11.39 8.79 -7.23
CA SER A 45 10.28 8.78 -6.27
C SER A 45 9.00 8.08 -6.76
N GLU A 46 8.81 7.97 -8.06
CA GLU A 46 7.68 7.28 -8.71
C GLU A 46 7.70 5.76 -8.43
N PHE A 47 8.88 5.16 -8.31
CA PHE A 47 9.00 3.73 -7.98
C PHE A 47 8.40 3.42 -6.62
N TRP A 48 8.57 4.32 -5.65
CA TRP A 48 7.98 4.16 -4.31
C TRP A 48 6.46 4.26 -4.30
N LEU A 49 5.87 4.98 -5.26
CA LEU A 49 4.42 5.00 -5.44
C LEU A 49 3.91 3.61 -5.87
N ILE A 50 4.55 3.02 -6.88
CA ILE A 50 4.19 1.69 -7.42
C ILE A 50 4.42 0.60 -6.37
N ILE A 51 5.58 0.62 -5.71
CA ILE A 51 5.95 -0.31 -4.64
C ILE A 51 4.94 -0.23 -3.49
N GLY A 52 4.62 0.97 -3.02
CA GLY A 52 3.66 1.18 -1.93
C GLY A 52 2.25 0.71 -2.27
N PHE A 53 1.82 0.88 -3.53
CA PHE A 53 0.50 0.46 -3.98
C PHE A 53 0.35 -1.06 -4.05
N PHE A 54 1.31 -1.76 -4.66
CA PHE A 54 1.22 -3.22 -4.84
C PHE A 54 1.61 -4.00 -3.57
N LEU A 55 2.69 -3.59 -2.89
CA LEU A 55 3.18 -4.30 -1.71
C LEU A 55 2.52 -3.82 -0.41
N ASN A 56 1.68 -2.77 -0.46
CA ASN A 56 0.94 -2.26 0.70
C ASN A 56 1.86 -2.05 1.92
N VAL A 57 1.48 -2.64 3.06
CA VAL A 57 2.21 -2.55 4.33
C VAL A 57 3.65 -3.09 4.19
N ILE A 58 3.86 -4.14 3.40
CA ILE A 58 5.20 -4.69 3.16
C ILE A 58 6.06 -3.66 2.42
N GLY A 59 5.49 -2.99 1.41
CA GLY A 59 6.16 -1.91 0.68
C GLY A 59 6.52 -0.73 1.59
N LEU A 60 5.60 -0.37 2.49
CA LEU A 60 5.83 0.68 3.49
C LEU A 60 6.97 0.33 4.45
N LEU A 61 6.99 -0.90 4.97
CA LEU A 61 8.07 -1.37 5.84
C LEU A 61 9.40 -1.31 5.10
N LEU A 62 9.47 -1.84 3.89
CA LEU A 62 10.68 -1.81 3.06
C LEU A 62 11.16 -0.37 2.83
N TYR A 63 10.25 0.55 2.54
CA TYR A 63 10.57 1.97 2.41
C TYR A 63 11.15 2.55 3.71
N ILE A 64 10.55 2.26 4.86
CA ILE A 64 11.04 2.75 6.15
C ILE A 64 12.44 2.23 6.49
N PHE A 65 12.76 1.00 6.10
CA PHE A 65 14.10 0.43 6.27
C PHE A 65 15.12 1.07 5.33
N VAL A 66 14.77 1.21 4.04
CA VAL A 66 15.70 1.73 3.02
C VAL A 66 15.84 3.25 3.08
N ARG A 67 14.83 3.99 3.56
CA ARG A 67 14.82 5.47 3.47
C ARG A 67 15.97 6.16 4.18
N LYS A 68 16.55 5.52 5.22
CA LYS A 68 17.74 6.03 5.94
C LYS A 68 18.96 6.13 5.02
N ASN A 69 19.10 5.20 4.08
CA ASN A 69 20.22 5.16 3.13
C ASN A 69 20.19 6.34 2.13
N TYR A 70 19.07 7.03 1.99
CA TYR A 70 18.97 8.24 1.15
C TYR A 70 19.31 9.52 1.92
N GLU A 71 19.21 9.54 3.26
CA GLU A 71 19.62 10.71 4.07
C GLU A 71 21.14 10.87 4.11
N GLU A 72 21.88 9.77 3.93
CA GLU A 72 23.35 9.74 4.00
C GLU A 72 24.03 10.14 2.68
N ARG A 73 23.28 10.36 1.60
CA ARG A 73 23.83 10.78 0.31
C ARG A 73 23.73 12.31 0.18
N PRO A 74 24.87 13.04 0.21
CA PRO A 74 24.89 14.49 0.05
C PRO A 74 24.39 14.94 -1.33
#